data_AF-A0A2A4ZXP3-F1
#
_entry.id   AF-A0A2A4ZXP3-F1
#
_cell.length_a   1.000
_cell.length_b   1.000
_cell.length_c   1.000
_cell.angle_alpha   90.00
_cell.angle_beta   90.00
_cell.angle_gamma   90.00
#
_symmetry.space_group_name_H-M   'P 1'
#
loop_
_entity.id
_entity.type
_entity.pdbx_description
1 polymer ?
#
loop_
_entity_poly.entity_id
_entity_poly.type
_entity_poly.pdbx_seq_one_letter_code
_entity_poly.pdbx_strand_id
1 'polypeptide(L)'
;MSDILKRVIIGAGIGLAVGLIIGWGSSRIPTLKSLLDGYEYISYDARMKSKVAGVEPESIDEIIIIDIENNSIAPPDSGGLGRYQDWPHAYHGQLIDAVTNSVKLYWTPDTASSAVDYYQLYRSEDPEAELELLDEIAY
;
A
#
# COMPACT_ATOMS: atom_id res chain seq x y z
N MET A 1 -4.25 -4.38 51.70
CA MET A 1 -3.91 -4.95 50.37
C MET A 1 -3.04 -6.18 50.60
N SER A 2 -3.37 -7.33 50.01
CA SER A 2 -2.59 -8.57 50.21
C SER A 2 -1.23 -8.50 49.50
N ASP A 3 -0.21 -9.17 50.06
CA ASP A 3 1.16 -9.14 49.51
C ASP A 3 1.24 -9.75 48.10
N ILE A 4 0.36 -10.69 47.80
CA ILE A 4 0.23 -11.29 46.47
C ILE A 4 -0.22 -10.22 45.46
N LEU A 5 -1.23 -9.43 45.78
CA LEU A 5 -1.75 -8.39 44.89
C LEU A 5 -0.69 -7.29 44.64
N LYS A 6 0.08 -6.90 45.65
CA LYS A 6 1.21 -5.96 45.48
C LYS A 6 2.27 -6.50 44.51
N ARG A 7 2.67 -7.77 44.66
CA ARG A 7 3.67 -8.38 43.78
C ARG A 7 3.18 -8.48 42.33
N VAL A 8 1.92 -8.84 42.13
CA VAL A 8 1.29 -8.92 40.80
C VAL A 8 1.27 -7.54 40.14
N ILE A 9 0.84 -6.49 40.84
CA ILE A 9 0.79 -5.14 40.30
C ILE A 9 2.18 -4.61 39.95
N ILE A 10 3.18 -4.87 40.80
CA ILE A 10 4.58 -4.47 40.54
C ILE A 10 5.13 -5.23 39.32
N GLY A 11 4.90 -6.53 39.23
CA GLY A 11 5.32 -7.34 38.09
C GLY A 11 4.67 -6.88 36.78
N ALA A 12 3.36 -6.62 36.81
CA ALA A 12 2.63 -6.09 35.66
C ALA A 12 3.15 -4.70 35.24
N GLY A 13 3.41 -3.82 36.21
CA GLY A 13 3.95 -2.48 35.95
C GLY A 13 5.35 -2.52 35.33
N ILE A 14 6.22 -3.40 35.82
CA ILE A 14 7.57 -3.60 35.25
C ILE A 14 7.47 -4.17 33.84
N GLY A 15 6.64 -5.19 33.62
CA GLY A 15 6.45 -5.78 32.29
C GLY A 15 5.94 -4.77 31.27
N LEU A 16 4.98 -3.93 31.66
CA LEU A 16 4.43 -2.88 30.81
C LEU A 16 5.48 -1.80 30.50
N ALA A 17 6.21 -1.32 31.52
CA ALA A 17 7.28 -0.33 31.34
C ALA A 17 8.39 -0.84 30.42
N VAL A 18 8.86 -2.08 30.62
CA VAL A 18 9.88 -2.70 29.77
C VAL A 18 9.35 -2.88 28.34
N GLY A 19 8.11 -3.35 28.18
CA GLY A 19 7.49 -3.52 26.86
C GLY A 19 7.42 -2.20 26.08
N LEU A 20 7.02 -1.11 26.74
CA LEU A 20 6.99 0.23 26.12
C LEU A 20 8.39 0.73 25.75
N ILE A 21 9.39 0.52 26.61
CA ILE A 21 10.78 0.91 26.32
C ILE A 21 11.32 0.14 25.13
N ILE A 22 11.08 -1.16 25.03
CA ILE A 22 11.54 -1.98 23.89
C ILE A 22 10.79 -1.61 22.62
N GLY A 23 9.48 -1.43 22.66
CA GLY A 23 8.69 -1.00 21.49
C GLY A 23 9.10 0.39 20.98
N TRP A 24 9.30 1.34 21.89
CA TRP A 24 9.77 2.68 21.54
C TRP A 24 11.24 2.68 21.09
N GLY A 25 12.11 1.89 21.73
CA GLY A 25 13.53 1.81 21.38
C GLY A 25 13.77 1.11 20.05
N SER A 26 13.03 0.05 19.75
CA SER A 26 13.14 -0.69 18.48
C SER A 26 12.75 0.13 17.27
N SER A 27 11.80 1.07 17.41
CA SER A 27 11.43 2.00 16.32
C SER A 27 12.40 3.16 16.13
N ARG A 28 13.17 3.55 17.16
CA ARG A 28 14.16 4.64 17.13
C ARG A 28 15.55 4.21 16.65
N ILE A 29 15.92 2.95 16.89
CA ILE A 29 17.25 2.42 16.54
C ILE A 29 17.20 1.81 15.12
N PRO A 30 17.92 2.37 14.13
CA PRO A 30 17.82 1.96 12.73
C PRO A 30 18.12 0.48 12.49
N THR A 31 19.07 -0.10 13.23
CA THR A 31 19.45 -1.51 13.10
C THR A 31 18.36 -2.46 13.62
N LEU A 32 17.73 -2.15 14.76
CA LEU A 32 16.62 -2.96 15.29
C LEU A 32 15.39 -2.86 14.39
N LYS A 33 15.07 -1.66 13.91
CA LYS A 33 13.98 -1.43 12.97
C LYS A 33 14.19 -2.25 11.69
N SER A 34 15.37 -2.17 11.09
CA SER A 34 15.67 -2.93 9.86
C SER A 34 15.59 -4.45 10.04
N LEU A 35 15.98 -4.98 11.21
CA LEU A 35 15.82 -6.41 11.51
C LEU A 35 14.35 -6.81 11.69
N LEU A 36 13.56 -5.99 12.38
CA LEU A 36 12.13 -6.23 12.61
C LEU A 36 11.35 -6.15 11.29
N ASP A 37 11.59 -5.10 10.50
CA ASP A 37 11.01 -4.93 9.17
C ASP A 37 11.41 -6.10 8.25
N GLY A 38 12.69 -6.52 8.29
CA GLY A 38 13.18 -7.66 7.53
C GLY A 38 12.46 -8.97 7.87
N TYR A 39 12.20 -9.23 9.16
CA TYR A 39 11.40 -10.37 9.59
C TYR A 39 9.96 -10.28 9.09
N GLU A 40 9.35 -9.10 9.19
CA GLU A 40 7.99 -8.86 8.72
C GLU A 40 7.87 -9.12 7.21
N TYR A 41 8.80 -8.61 6.40
CA TYR A 41 8.85 -8.85 4.96
C TYR A 41 8.98 -10.33 4.60
N ILE A 42 9.86 -11.07 5.27
CA ILE A 42 10.00 -12.52 5.04
C ILE A 42 8.70 -13.25 5.40
N SER A 43 8.05 -12.85 6.50
CA SER A 43 6.79 -13.45 6.93
C SER A 43 5.62 -13.16 5.97
N TYR A 44 5.65 -12.02 5.29
CA TYR A 44 4.65 -11.62 4.30
C TYR A 44 4.86 -12.39 2.99
N ASP A 45 6.10 -12.47 2.51
CA ASP A 45 6.46 -13.24 1.31
C ASP A 45 6.12 -14.73 1.48
N ALA A 46 6.41 -15.31 2.64
CA ALA A 46 6.02 -16.69 2.96
C ALA A 46 4.50 -16.90 2.91
N ARG A 47 3.72 -15.94 3.39
CA ARG A 47 2.25 -15.98 3.33
C ARG A 47 1.73 -15.85 1.91
N MET A 48 2.32 -15.00 1.08
CA MET A 48 1.92 -14.90 -0.33
C MET A 48 2.29 -16.16 -1.10
N LYS A 49 3.50 -16.69 -0.91
CA LYS A 49 3.90 -17.98 -1.48
C LYS A 49 2.97 -19.11 -1.08
N SER A 50 2.53 -19.17 0.18
CA SER A 50 1.58 -20.21 0.62
C SER A 50 0.19 -20.05 -0.01
N LYS A 51 -0.28 -18.82 -0.23
CA LYS A 51 -1.55 -18.57 -0.91
C LYS A 51 -1.53 -19.01 -2.38
N VAL A 52 -0.36 -18.95 -3.01
CA VAL A 52 -0.18 -19.21 -4.45
C VAL A 52 0.31 -20.65 -4.75
N ALA A 53 0.84 -21.38 -3.75
CA ALA A 53 1.46 -22.69 -3.93
C ALA A 53 0.59 -23.81 -4.54
N GLY A 54 -0.74 -23.66 -4.51
CA GLY A 54 -1.70 -24.63 -5.09
C GLY A 54 -2.48 -24.09 -6.29
N VAL A 55 -2.18 -22.89 -6.75
CA VAL A 55 -2.81 -22.28 -7.92
C VAL A 55 -2.01 -22.74 -9.14
N GLU A 56 -2.61 -23.55 -10.01
CA GLU A 56 -2.04 -23.83 -11.32
C GLU A 56 -1.79 -22.50 -12.04
N PRO A 57 -0.69 -22.34 -12.81
CA PRO A 57 -0.48 -21.12 -13.58
C PRO A 57 -1.60 -21.01 -14.61
N GLU A 58 -2.67 -20.31 -14.24
CA GLU A 58 -3.76 -20.00 -15.16
C GLU A 58 -3.17 -19.23 -16.34
N SER A 59 -3.76 -19.43 -17.53
CA SER A 59 -3.56 -18.52 -18.64
C SER A 59 -3.78 -17.10 -18.14
N ILE A 60 -2.92 -16.16 -18.52
CA ILE A 60 -3.07 -14.77 -18.12
C ILE A 60 -4.39 -14.26 -18.72
N ASP A 61 -5.46 -14.21 -17.91
CA ASP A 61 -6.80 -13.84 -18.35
C ASP A 61 -6.93 -12.31 -18.51
N GLU A 62 -6.24 -11.54 -17.66
CA GLU A 62 -6.26 -10.08 -17.66
C GLU A 62 -4.84 -9.51 -17.54
N ILE A 63 -4.51 -8.57 -18.43
CA ILE A 63 -3.25 -7.82 -18.40
C ILE A 63 -3.58 -6.38 -18.03
N ILE A 64 -3.08 -5.95 -16.88
CA ILE A 64 -3.17 -4.55 -16.43
C ILE A 64 -1.82 -3.89 -16.72
N ILE A 65 -1.82 -2.92 -17.64
CA ILE A 65 -0.65 -2.10 -17.95
C ILE A 65 -0.79 -0.78 -17.19
N ILE A 66 0.19 -0.48 -16.35
CA ILE A 66 0.23 0.74 -15.56
C ILE A 66 1.37 1.59 -16.11
N ASP A 67 1.02 2.71 -16.73
CA ASP A 67 1.99 3.71 -17.13
C ASP A 67 2.27 4.63 -15.93
N ILE A 68 3.53 4.67 -15.51
CA ILE A 68 4.03 5.56 -14.45
C ILE A 68 5.09 6.50 -15.02
N GLU A 69 5.09 6.67 -16.34
CA GLU A 69 5.97 7.54 -17.09
C GLU A 69 7.45 7.29 -16.76
N ASN A 70 8.23 8.38 -16.76
CA ASN A 70 9.66 8.36 -16.50
C ASN A 70 10.00 8.03 -15.03
N ASN A 71 9.02 8.02 -14.12
CA ASN A 71 9.24 7.64 -12.72
C ASN A 71 9.63 6.16 -12.58
N SER A 72 9.25 5.30 -13.54
CA SER A 72 9.66 3.88 -13.59
C SER A 72 11.16 3.63 -13.80
N ILE A 73 11.90 4.64 -14.25
CA ILE A 73 13.33 4.52 -14.58
C ILE A 73 14.20 5.57 -13.90
N ALA A 74 13.59 6.68 -13.45
CA ALA A 74 14.30 7.71 -12.72
C ALA A 74 14.84 7.16 -11.38
N PRO A 75 16.10 7.48 -11.00
CA PRO A 75 16.67 7.05 -9.73
C PRO A 75 15.87 7.57 -8.53
N PRO A 76 15.79 6.81 -7.41
CA PRO A 76 15.17 7.28 -6.17
C PRO A 76 15.74 8.62 -5.68
N ASP A 77 17.04 8.82 -5.85
CA ASP A 77 17.77 10.04 -5.45
C ASP A 77 17.31 11.29 -6.21
N SER A 78 16.65 11.11 -7.35
CA SER A 78 16.09 12.20 -8.18
C SER A 78 14.56 12.29 -8.06
N GLY A 79 13.96 11.63 -7.07
CA GLY A 79 12.50 11.61 -6.86
C GLY A 79 11.75 10.58 -7.73
N GLY A 80 12.46 9.72 -8.44
CA GLY A 80 11.88 8.60 -9.18
C GLY A 80 11.59 7.39 -8.30
N LEU A 81 10.97 6.35 -8.87
CA LEU A 81 10.71 5.09 -8.18
C LEU A 81 11.83 4.07 -8.41
N GLY A 82 12.70 4.27 -9.41
CA GLY A 82 13.67 3.27 -9.85
C GLY A 82 13.00 2.10 -10.57
N ARG A 83 13.78 1.07 -10.93
CA ARG A 83 13.24 -0.10 -11.66
C ARG A 83 12.31 -0.90 -10.76
N TYR A 84 11.15 -1.30 -11.28
CA TYR A 84 10.12 -2.05 -10.55
C TYR A 84 10.67 -3.23 -9.73
N GLN A 85 11.52 -4.07 -10.34
CA GLN A 85 12.12 -5.24 -9.70
C GLN A 85 13.01 -4.93 -8.48
N ASP A 86 13.48 -3.69 -8.37
CA ASP A 86 14.37 -3.20 -7.32
C ASP A 86 13.60 -2.41 -6.25
N TRP A 87 12.27 -2.31 -6.36
CA TRP A 87 11.45 -1.57 -5.41
C TRP A 87 11.43 -2.27 -4.05
N PRO A 88 11.43 -1.49 -2.94
CA PRO A 88 11.09 -2.01 -1.63
C PRO A 88 9.74 -2.77 -1.64
N HIS A 89 9.67 -3.89 -0.92
CA HIS A 89 8.48 -4.75 -0.88
C HIS A 89 7.19 -4.01 -0.47
N ALA A 90 7.30 -2.99 0.37
CA ALA A 90 6.17 -2.13 0.76
C ALA A 90 5.53 -1.39 -0.43
N TYR A 91 6.33 -0.93 -1.41
CA TYR A 91 5.81 -0.26 -2.60
C TYR A 91 5.10 -1.22 -3.55
N HIS A 92 5.58 -2.46 -3.66
CA HIS A 92 4.83 -3.50 -4.37
C HIS A 92 3.46 -3.73 -3.73
N GLY A 93 3.38 -3.77 -2.40
CA GLY A 93 2.11 -3.88 -1.67
C GLY A 93 1.17 -2.72 -1.95
N GLN A 94 1.67 -1.48 -1.94
CA GLN A 94 0.87 -0.29 -2.26
C GLN A 94 0.34 -0.31 -3.70
N LEU A 95 1.16 -0.73 -4.67
CA LEU A 95 0.72 -0.86 -6.06
C LEU A 95 -0.38 -1.91 -6.21
N ILE A 96 -0.20 -3.09 -5.61
CA ILE A 96 -1.20 -4.16 -5.63
C ILE A 96 -2.50 -3.67 -4.99
N ASP A 97 -2.41 -2.98 -3.85
CA ASP A 97 -3.57 -2.44 -3.15
C ASP A 97 -4.31 -1.38 -3.99
N ALA A 98 -3.57 -0.46 -4.62
CA ALA A 98 -4.13 0.56 -5.51
C ALA A 98 -4.85 -0.06 -6.72
N VAL A 99 -4.27 -1.09 -7.32
CA VAL A 99 -4.86 -1.80 -8.47
C VAL A 99 -6.08 -2.60 -8.04
N THR A 100 -5.99 -3.33 -6.93
CA THR A 100 -7.05 -4.22 -6.44
C THR A 100 -8.26 -3.43 -5.93
N ASN A 101 -8.04 -2.27 -5.31
CA ASN A 101 -9.10 -1.41 -4.78
C ASN A 101 -9.45 -0.24 -5.72
N SER A 102 -9.14 -0.36 -7.01
CA SER A 102 -9.51 0.64 -8.01
C SER A 102 -10.96 0.48 -8.49
N VAL A 103 -11.53 1.57 -8.98
CA VAL A 103 -12.84 1.56 -9.66
C VAL A 103 -12.61 1.66 -11.16
N LYS A 104 -13.09 0.68 -11.91
CA LYS A 104 -13.06 0.69 -13.37
C LYS A 104 -14.25 1.46 -13.92
N LEU A 105 -13.97 2.59 -14.58
CA LEU A 105 -14.97 3.39 -15.27
C LEU A 105 -14.96 3.07 -16.76
N TYR A 106 -16.13 2.94 -17.35
CA TYR A 106 -16.30 2.78 -18.80
C TYR A 106 -17.48 3.65 -19.25
N TRP A 107 -17.34 4.28 -20.40
CA TRP A 107 -18.41 5.00 -21.06
C TRP A 107 -18.29 4.84 -22.56
N THR A 108 -19.40 5.03 -23.28
CA THR A 108 -19.39 5.10 -24.74
C THR A 108 -19.27 6.57 -25.13
N PRO A 109 -18.29 6.96 -25.95
CA PRO A 109 -18.18 8.33 -26.45
C PRO A 109 -19.47 8.76 -27.12
N ASP A 110 -19.98 9.94 -26.78
CA ASP A 110 -21.14 10.49 -27.46
C ASP A 110 -20.74 10.94 -28.87
N THR A 111 -21.11 10.13 -29.87
CA THR A 111 -20.82 10.38 -31.29
C THR A 111 -21.57 11.57 -31.87
N ALA A 112 -22.48 12.21 -31.12
CA ALA A 112 -23.25 13.36 -31.59
C ALA A 112 -22.42 14.64 -31.72
N SER A 113 -21.28 14.75 -31.03
CA SER A 113 -20.37 15.90 -31.12
C SER A 113 -19.06 15.48 -31.77
N SER A 114 -18.77 16.03 -32.95
CA SER A 114 -17.50 15.79 -33.67
C SER A 114 -16.29 16.52 -33.06
N ALA A 115 -16.41 17.07 -31.85
CA ALA A 115 -15.40 17.89 -31.19
C ALA A 115 -15.45 17.70 -29.68
N VAL A 116 -15.04 16.51 -29.21
CA VAL A 116 -14.72 16.30 -27.79
C VAL A 116 -13.21 16.39 -27.67
N ASP A 117 -12.71 17.44 -27.02
CA ASP A 117 -11.27 17.67 -26.84
C ASP A 117 -10.73 16.91 -25.60
N TYR A 118 -11.54 16.80 -24.55
CA TYR A 118 -11.19 16.12 -23.30
C TYR A 118 -12.45 15.71 -22.51
N TYR A 119 -12.26 14.78 -21.58
CA TYR A 119 -13.24 14.39 -20.56
C TYR A 119 -12.79 14.89 -19.18
N GLN A 120 -13.72 15.41 -18.39
CA GLN A 120 -13.46 15.76 -16.99
C GLN A 120 -14.08 14.69 -16.08
N LEU A 121 -13.26 14.15 -15.18
CA LEU A 121 -13.71 13.18 -14.19
C LEU A 121 -14.02 13.89 -12.88
N TYR A 122 -15.24 13.70 -12.38
CA TYR A 122 -15.68 14.24 -11.09
C TYR A 122 -16.02 13.10 -10.12
N ARG A 123 -15.74 13.30 -8.83
CA ARG A 123 -16.10 12.37 -7.75
C ARG A 123 -16.85 13.10 -6.64
N SER A 124 -17.81 12.41 -6.04
CA SER A 124 -18.32 12.76 -4.72
C SER A 124 -18.46 11.51 -3.87
N GLU A 125 -18.19 11.64 -2.57
CA GLU A 125 -18.45 10.61 -1.57
C GLU A 125 -19.90 10.67 -1.05
N ASP A 126 -20.59 11.80 -1.24
CA ASP A 126 -21.98 12.03 -0.84
C ASP A 126 -22.79 12.55 -2.04
N PRO A 127 -23.90 11.89 -2.44
CA PRO A 127 -24.72 12.35 -3.55
C PRO A 127 -25.29 13.77 -3.39
N GLU A 128 -25.31 14.34 -2.18
CA GLU A 128 -25.75 15.72 -1.93
C GLU A 128 -24.59 16.73 -1.85
N ALA A 129 -23.33 16.28 -1.87
CA ALA A 129 -22.15 17.13 -1.79
C ALA A 129 -21.70 17.68 -3.16
N GLU A 130 -20.88 18.73 -3.11
CA GLU A 130 -20.27 19.35 -4.29
C GLU A 130 -19.28 18.38 -4.95
N LEU A 131 -19.31 18.32 -6.29
CA LEU A 131 -18.44 17.45 -7.06
C LEU A 131 -17.00 17.95 -7.05
N GLU A 132 -16.06 17.08 -6.65
CA GLU A 132 -14.63 17.33 -6.73
C GLU A 132 -14.12 16.93 -8.12
N LEU A 133 -13.43 17.85 -8.81
CA LEU A 133 -12.72 17.53 -10.05
C LEU A 133 -11.49 16.66 -9.71
N LEU A 134 -11.45 15.46 -10.29
CA LEU A 134 -10.34 14.53 -10.13
C LEU A 134 -9.29 14.64 -11.22
N ASP A 135 -9.72 14.68 -12.48
CA ASP A 135 -8.79 14.61 -13.61
C ASP A 135 -9.39 15.13 -14.92
N GLU A 136 -8.50 15.45 -15.87
CA GLU A 136 -8.83 15.82 -17.24
C GLU A 136 -8.15 14.85 -18.22
N ILE A 137 -8.94 14.01 -18.88
CA ILE A 137 -8.48 12.97 -19.79
C ILE A 137 -8.62 13.49 -21.22
N ALA A 138 -7.51 13.82 -21.87
CA ALA A 138 -7.49 14.24 -23.27
C ALA A 138 -7.92 13.10 -24.20
N TYR A 139 -8.62 13.44 -25.30
CA TYR A 139 -9.06 12.50 -26.33
C TYR A 139 -8.01 12.27 -27.42
#